data_AF-A0A1V2UIB2-F1
#
_entry.id   AF-A0A1V2UIB2-F1
#
_cell.length_a   1.000
_cell.length_b   1.000
_cell.length_c   1.000
_cell.angle_alpha   90.00
_cell.angle_beta   90.00
_cell.angle_gamma   90.00
#
_symmetry.space_group_name_H-M   'P 1'
#
loop_
_entity.id
_entity.type
_entity.pdbx_description
1 polymer ?
#
loop_
_entity_poly.entity_id
_entity_poly.type
_entity_poly.pdbx_seq_one_letter_code
_entity_poly.pdbx_strand_id
1 'polypeptide(L)'
;MKITDKNYNKLNEVVYRIDPNHLYYDPTLKEGEIRKFSGTTFKILKLKENSKTDGMQAMAVAPLDEKGNVDTSQVVISYAGTNTSDFKDIETDIRTIGVFFDKTVSPGFSMTPSQARVSGQLTSATEFAKEVKNEYKDAEISTTGHSLGQYLALYVAAENQWKNVGFNGPDPYELLSPESKKWIKKNPGMLTNYRNRGDELLGNLMGDGTGAEIKISMEMGLMNPFDYHGLAIWRFDKYGNLIIPENDYNTKASIQQEKHKAMSDFSSHLGTLKKWREKFTASGGHLSANERIYLNHSQTKVVVETMGRKTKSAMEEVIRINQSSIERIEMNWAEEVRRVEHAAPSLTAWEVKETLASVGVTWETHVMTPKEKCQQRIQKARRKGERYDELAKEIKNKIDDLVARDQELANQLKG
;
A
#
# COMPACT_ATOMS: atom_id res chain seq x y z
N MET A 1 16.76 -7.32 -6.09
CA MET A 1 16.91 -6.76 -4.72
C MET A 1 15.56 -6.21 -4.26
N LYS A 2 15.15 -6.41 -3.00
CA LYS A 2 13.87 -5.90 -2.49
C LYS A 2 13.98 -4.42 -2.11
N ILE A 3 13.09 -3.58 -2.63
CA ILE A 3 12.97 -2.16 -2.27
C ILE A 3 11.99 -2.06 -1.09
N THR A 4 12.43 -1.43 0.01
CA THR A 4 11.72 -1.39 1.29
C THR A 4 10.94 -0.09 1.48
N ASP A 5 10.00 -0.05 2.44
CA ASP A 5 9.25 1.17 2.81
C ASP A 5 10.21 2.31 3.19
N LYS A 6 11.31 1.98 3.87
CA LYS A 6 12.38 2.92 4.23
C LYS A 6 13.11 3.48 3.01
N ASN A 7 13.27 2.69 1.94
CA ASN A 7 13.84 3.19 0.68
C ASN A 7 12.85 4.15 0.00
N TYR A 8 11.57 3.79 -0.09
CA TYR A 8 10.54 4.66 -0.65
C TYR A 8 10.43 6.00 0.10
N ASN A 9 10.38 5.95 1.44
CA ASN A 9 10.38 7.15 2.28
C ASN A 9 11.60 8.05 2.01
N LYS A 10 12.79 7.45 1.87
CA LYS A 10 14.01 8.22 1.58
C LYS A 10 14.04 8.81 0.18
N LEU A 11 13.54 8.08 -0.83
CA LEU A 11 13.42 8.61 -2.19
C LEU A 11 12.48 9.82 -2.23
N ASN A 12 11.37 9.77 -1.47
CA ASN A 12 10.46 10.91 -1.33
C ASN A 12 11.10 12.13 -0.68
N GLU A 13 12.07 11.95 0.22
CA GLU A 13 12.84 13.06 0.78
C GLU A 13 13.87 13.61 -0.22
N VAL A 14 14.49 12.73 -1.01
CA VAL A 14 15.55 13.10 -1.96
C VAL A 14 14.99 13.83 -3.17
N VAL A 15 13.82 13.46 -3.68
CA VAL A 15 13.26 14.06 -4.89
C VAL A 15 13.00 15.57 -4.75
N TYR A 16 12.67 16.08 -3.56
CA TYR A 16 12.57 17.53 -3.31
C TYR A 16 13.88 18.29 -3.54
N ARG A 17 15.02 17.60 -3.40
CA ARG A 17 16.36 18.22 -3.47
C ARG A 17 16.84 18.44 -4.90
N ILE A 18 16.06 18.06 -5.90
CA ILE A 18 16.37 18.35 -7.31
C ILE A 18 15.93 19.77 -7.70
N ASP A 19 15.03 20.39 -6.92
CA ASP A 19 14.57 21.76 -7.11
C ASP A 19 15.64 22.78 -6.69
N PRO A 20 16.13 23.64 -7.60
CA PRO A 20 17.06 24.71 -7.25
C PRO A 20 16.55 25.70 -6.19
N ASN A 21 15.24 25.78 -5.99
CA ASN A 21 14.60 26.67 -5.01
C ASN A 21 14.36 25.99 -3.64
N HIS A 22 14.57 24.68 -3.53
CA HIS A 22 14.37 23.98 -2.27
C HIS A 22 15.54 24.22 -1.31
N LEU A 23 15.24 24.37 -0.02
CA LEU A 23 16.24 24.69 1.02
C LEU A 23 17.43 23.73 1.05
N TYR A 24 17.18 22.46 0.71
CA TYR A 24 18.17 21.39 0.69
C TYR A 24 18.53 20.95 -0.74
N TYR A 25 18.46 21.86 -1.71
CA TYR A 25 18.87 21.61 -3.09
C TYR A 25 20.27 20.97 -3.14
N ASP A 26 20.39 19.89 -3.91
CA ASP A 26 21.65 19.18 -4.12
C ASP A 26 21.97 19.15 -5.62
N PRO A 27 22.86 20.05 -6.10
CA PRO A 27 23.24 20.11 -7.52
C PRO A 27 24.01 18.87 -7.99
N THR A 28 24.40 17.97 -7.09
CA THR A 28 25.06 16.72 -7.44
C THR A 28 24.07 15.60 -7.81
N LEU A 29 22.76 15.80 -7.58
CA LEU A 29 21.72 14.88 -8.04
C LEU A 29 21.49 15.08 -9.55
N LYS A 30 22.15 14.24 -10.35
CA LYS A 30 22.04 14.24 -11.82
C LYS A 30 21.89 12.82 -12.36
N GLU A 31 21.38 12.71 -13.57
CA GLU A 31 21.24 11.43 -14.27
C GLU A 31 22.60 10.72 -14.37
N GLY A 32 22.59 9.40 -14.19
CA GLY A 32 23.78 8.56 -14.18
C GLY A 32 24.47 8.42 -12.82
N GLU A 33 24.21 9.32 -11.87
CA GLU A 33 24.86 9.28 -10.54
C GLU A 33 24.42 8.07 -9.72
N ILE A 34 25.37 7.58 -8.92
CA ILE A 34 25.16 6.46 -8.00
C ILE A 34 25.21 6.99 -6.57
N ARG A 35 24.15 6.71 -5.80
CA ARG A 35 23.99 7.20 -4.42
C ARG A 35 23.38 6.12 -3.54
N LYS A 36 23.73 6.15 -2.25
CA LYS A 36 23.19 5.23 -1.25
C LYS A 36 22.02 5.89 -0.52
N PHE A 37 20.84 5.31 -0.64
CA PHE A 37 19.62 5.77 0.03
C PHE A 37 19.11 4.69 0.98
N SER A 38 19.18 4.94 2.29
CA SER A 38 18.70 4.01 3.33
C SER A 38 19.26 2.59 3.23
N GLY A 39 20.58 2.46 3.02
CA GLY A 39 21.25 1.16 2.96
C GLY A 39 21.33 0.55 1.56
N THR A 40 20.48 0.99 0.63
CA THR A 40 20.44 0.51 -0.76
C THR A 40 21.14 1.49 -1.68
N THR A 41 22.01 1.00 -2.56
CA THR A 41 22.65 1.83 -3.59
C THR A 41 21.75 1.88 -4.82
N PHE A 42 21.52 3.08 -5.34
CA PHE A 42 20.71 3.34 -6.52
C PHE A 42 21.50 4.11 -7.56
N LYS A 43 21.21 3.84 -8.84
CA LYS A 43 21.57 4.72 -9.95
C LYS A 43 20.37 5.60 -10.28
N ILE A 44 20.59 6.90 -10.41
CA ILE A 44 19.61 7.85 -10.96
C ILE A 44 19.55 7.61 -12.46
N LEU A 45 18.40 7.16 -12.94
CA LEU A 45 18.17 6.87 -14.35
C LEU A 45 17.71 8.11 -15.09
N LYS A 46 16.74 8.83 -14.51
CA LYS A 46 16.11 9.99 -15.14
C LYS A 46 15.66 11.01 -14.12
N LEU A 47 15.71 12.29 -14.48
CA LEU A 47 15.22 13.40 -13.66
C LEU A 47 14.28 14.30 -14.47
N LYS A 48 13.30 14.88 -13.79
CA LYS A 48 12.47 15.96 -14.32
C LYS A 48 12.34 17.04 -13.26
N GLU A 49 12.74 18.24 -13.61
CA GLU A 49 12.73 19.42 -12.74
C GLU A 49 11.92 20.50 -13.47
N ASN A 50 10.64 20.63 -13.13
CA ASN A 50 9.72 21.59 -13.73
C ASN A 50 9.33 22.72 -12.74
N SER A 51 10.17 23.04 -11.73
CA SER A 51 9.90 24.11 -10.74
C SER A 51 9.48 25.44 -11.37
N LYS A 52 10.01 25.75 -12.57
CA LYS A 52 9.73 26.99 -13.32
C LYS A 52 8.49 26.93 -14.23
N THR A 53 7.86 25.78 -14.40
CA THR A 53 6.67 25.61 -15.24
C THR A 53 5.45 25.19 -14.41
N ASP A 54 5.15 23.90 -14.34
CA ASP A 54 4.02 23.33 -13.60
C ASP A 54 4.39 22.98 -12.14
N GLY A 55 5.68 22.99 -11.80
CA GLY A 55 6.19 22.66 -10.48
C GLY A 55 6.38 21.16 -10.22
N MET A 56 6.17 20.28 -11.20
CA MET A 56 6.38 18.85 -11.05
C MET A 56 7.87 18.52 -10.94
N GLN A 57 8.20 17.68 -9.97
CA GLN A 57 9.55 17.13 -9.80
C GLN A 57 9.46 15.63 -9.71
N ALA A 58 10.29 14.94 -10.49
CA ALA A 58 10.33 13.50 -10.49
C ALA A 58 11.75 12.96 -10.67
N MET A 59 11.98 11.79 -10.10
CA MET A 59 13.22 11.04 -10.19
C MET A 59 12.94 9.56 -10.42
N ALA A 60 13.51 8.98 -11.46
CA ALA A 60 13.51 7.55 -11.71
C ALA A 60 14.85 6.94 -11.28
N VAL A 61 14.81 5.86 -10.49
CA VAL A 61 16.02 5.16 -10.01
C VAL A 61 15.92 3.65 -10.20
N ALA A 62 17.07 3.00 -10.36
CA ALA A 62 17.20 1.53 -10.27
C ALA A 62 18.18 1.14 -9.17
N PRO A 63 17.90 0.10 -8.38
CA PRO A 63 18.84 -0.39 -7.37
C PRO A 63 20.07 -1.04 -8.04
N LEU A 64 21.16 -1.17 -7.30
CA LEU A 64 22.29 -2.01 -7.70
C LEU A 64 22.17 -3.39 -7.06
N ASP A 65 22.61 -4.43 -7.77
CA ASP A 65 22.76 -5.77 -7.21
C ASP A 65 23.98 -5.86 -6.27
N GLU A 66 24.16 -7.02 -5.62
CA GLU A 66 25.27 -7.25 -4.69
C GLU A 66 26.66 -7.16 -5.34
N LYS A 67 26.73 -7.26 -6.69
CA LYS A 67 27.96 -7.16 -7.48
C LYS A 67 28.20 -5.74 -8.00
N GLY A 68 27.30 -4.80 -7.71
CA GLY A 68 27.37 -3.42 -8.17
C GLY A 68 26.79 -3.17 -9.56
N ASN A 69 26.13 -4.16 -10.18
CA ASN A 69 25.46 -3.94 -11.47
C ASN A 69 24.12 -3.25 -11.26
N VAL A 70 23.76 -2.35 -12.17
CA VAL A 70 22.46 -1.66 -12.13
C VAL A 70 21.36 -2.64 -12.50
N ASP A 71 20.40 -2.81 -11.60
CA ASP A 71 19.24 -3.68 -11.76
C ASP A 71 18.07 -2.91 -12.40
N THR A 72 18.14 -2.69 -13.71
CA THR A 72 17.09 -1.97 -14.47
C THR A 72 15.81 -2.78 -14.65
N SER A 73 15.74 -4.04 -14.20
CA SER A 73 14.49 -4.79 -14.18
C SER A 73 13.52 -4.26 -13.11
N GLN A 74 14.00 -3.42 -12.18
CA GLN A 74 13.21 -2.76 -11.16
C GLN A 74 13.48 -1.26 -11.21
N VAL A 75 12.44 -0.47 -11.45
CA VAL A 75 12.54 0.99 -11.50
C VAL A 75 11.57 1.60 -10.51
N VAL A 76 12.04 2.58 -9.74
CA VAL A 76 11.18 3.39 -8.85
C VAL A 76 11.09 4.79 -9.40
N ILE A 77 9.87 5.28 -9.59
CA ILE A 77 9.59 6.68 -9.90
C ILE A 77 9.13 7.38 -8.63
N SER A 78 9.92 8.35 -8.16
CA SER A 78 9.59 9.22 -7.04
C SER A 78 9.06 10.55 -7.56
N TYR A 79 7.94 11.03 -7.02
CA TYR A 79 7.38 12.35 -7.31
C TYR A 79 7.45 13.23 -6.07
N ALA A 80 7.96 14.46 -6.20
CA ALA A 80 7.92 15.43 -5.11
C ALA A 80 6.49 15.98 -4.96
N GLY A 81 6.13 16.34 -3.73
CA GLY A 81 5.01 17.25 -3.51
C GLY A 81 5.44 18.71 -3.67
N THR A 82 4.56 19.63 -3.33
CA THR A 82 4.87 21.06 -3.34
C THR A 82 5.60 21.49 -2.05
N ASN A 83 6.28 22.62 -2.10
CA ASN A 83 6.84 23.32 -0.94
C ASN A 83 5.78 23.67 0.12
N THR A 84 6.20 23.72 1.39
CA THR A 84 5.30 23.88 2.55
C THR A 84 4.59 25.25 2.61
N SER A 85 5.08 26.28 1.92
CA SER A 85 4.46 27.60 1.86
C SER A 85 3.13 27.63 1.10
N ASP A 86 2.97 26.75 0.10
CA ASP A 86 1.82 26.75 -0.82
C ASP A 86 0.74 25.75 -0.37
N PHE A 87 0.88 25.21 0.85
CA PHE A 87 0.13 24.07 1.37
C PHE A 87 -1.39 24.31 1.44
N LYS A 88 -1.82 25.53 1.80
CA LYS A 88 -3.25 25.88 1.96
C LYS A 88 -3.99 26.02 0.64
N ASP A 89 -3.31 26.55 -0.39
CA ASP A 89 -3.90 26.73 -1.71
C ASP A 89 -4.18 25.36 -2.34
N ILE A 90 -3.22 24.44 -2.23
CA ILE A 90 -3.32 23.07 -2.75
C ILE A 90 -4.45 22.27 -2.11
N GLU A 91 -4.68 22.39 -0.80
CA GLU A 91 -5.83 21.74 -0.16
C GLU A 91 -7.14 22.12 -0.85
N THR A 92 -7.34 23.43 -1.06
CA THR A 92 -8.56 23.96 -1.69
C THR A 92 -8.70 23.47 -3.14
N ASP A 93 -7.59 23.39 -3.86
CA ASP A 93 -7.59 23.00 -5.27
C ASP A 93 -7.80 21.50 -5.48
N ILE A 94 -7.18 20.64 -4.67
CA ILE A 94 -7.39 19.19 -4.76
C ILE A 94 -8.86 18.83 -4.49
N ARG A 95 -9.49 19.48 -3.50
CA ARG A 95 -10.91 19.30 -3.19
C ARG A 95 -11.81 19.70 -4.36
N THR A 96 -11.46 20.75 -5.09
CA THR A 96 -12.26 21.26 -6.21
C THR A 96 -12.01 20.51 -7.53
N ILE A 97 -10.80 19.97 -7.72
CA ILE A 97 -10.45 19.13 -8.87
C ILE A 97 -11.34 17.89 -8.94
N GLY A 98 -11.56 17.17 -7.83
CA GLY A 98 -12.44 16.00 -7.83
C GLY A 98 -13.88 16.33 -8.27
N VAL A 99 -14.39 17.50 -7.90
CA VAL A 99 -15.72 17.99 -8.33
C VAL A 99 -15.73 18.41 -9.80
N PHE A 100 -14.62 18.92 -10.32
CA PHE A 100 -14.48 19.38 -11.71
C PHE A 100 -14.48 18.22 -12.72
N PHE A 101 -13.87 17.09 -12.39
CA PHE A 101 -13.82 15.93 -13.29
C PHE A 101 -15.09 15.05 -13.23
N ASP A 102 -15.92 15.16 -12.18
CA ASP A 102 -17.20 14.45 -12.03
C ASP A 102 -18.36 15.13 -12.80
N LYS A 103 -18.21 16.43 -13.14
CA LYS A 103 -19.19 17.17 -13.94
C LYS A 103 -18.57 17.47 -15.29
N THR A 104 -19.14 16.88 -16.35
CA THR A 104 -18.90 17.26 -17.75
C THR A 104 -18.76 18.77 -17.86
N VAL A 105 -17.57 19.23 -18.23
CA VAL A 105 -17.17 20.64 -18.27
C VAL A 105 -18.27 21.44 -18.94
N SER A 106 -19.00 22.25 -18.16
CA SER A 106 -19.91 23.22 -18.75
C SER A 106 -19.05 24.22 -19.54
N PRO A 107 -19.33 24.46 -20.83
CA PRO A 107 -18.54 25.40 -21.62
C PRO A 107 -18.63 26.79 -20.97
N GLY A 108 -17.50 27.33 -20.48
CA GLY A 108 -17.42 28.68 -19.90
C GLY A 108 -16.77 28.81 -18.52
N PHE A 109 -16.35 27.73 -17.87
CA PHE A 109 -15.66 27.80 -16.57
C PHE A 109 -14.14 27.91 -16.74
N SER A 110 -13.52 28.95 -16.19
CA SER A 110 -12.05 29.16 -16.19
C SER A 110 -11.41 28.50 -14.96
N MET A 111 -10.31 27.78 -15.14
CA MET A 111 -9.56 27.18 -14.03
C MET A 111 -8.84 28.27 -13.23
N THR A 112 -8.75 28.09 -11.91
CA THR A 112 -7.82 28.90 -11.13
C THR A 112 -6.37 28.58 -11.54
N PRO A 113 -5.41 29.51 -11.38
CA PRO A 113 -4.00 29.24 -11.69
C PRO A 113 -3.44 28.00 -10.98
N SER A 114 -3.92 27.74 -9.77
CA SER A 114 -3.47 26.65 -8.92
C SER A 114 -4.11 25.30 -9.30
N GLN A 115 -5.38 25.27 -9.73
CA GLN A 115 -5.97 24.10 -10.38
C GLN A 115 -5.26 23.77 -11.70
N ALA A 116 -4.93 24.78 -12.50
CA ALA A 116 -4.16 24.60 -13.74
C ALA A 116 -2.77 24.03 -13.45
N ARG A 117 -2.14 24.47 -12.35
CA ARG A 117 -0.86 23.92 -11.87
C ARG A 117 -0.96 22.43 -11.53
N VAL A 118 -1.93 22.01 -10.71
CA VAL A 118 -2.08 20.58 -10.34
C VAL A 118 -2.40 19.71 -11.56
N SER A 119 -3.25 20.18 -12.48
CA SER A 119 -3.52 19.50 -13.75
C SER A 119 -2.27 19.37 -14.62
N GLY A 120 -1.47 20.45 -14.70
CA GLY A 120 -0.16 20.44 -15.37
C GLY A 120 0.78 19.41 -14.76
N GLN A 121 0.88 19.34 -13.43
CA GLN A 121 1.71 18.35 -12.75
C GLN A 121 1.25 16.91 -13.01
N LEU A 122 -0.07 16.65 -13.05
CA LEU A 122 -0.61 15.33 -13.39
C LEU A 122 -0.25 14.92 -14.82
N THR A 123 -0.34 15.87 -15.75
CA THR A 123 0.05 15.68 -17.15
C THR A 123 1.53 15.34 -17.25
N SER A 124 2.40 16.18 -16.69
CA SER A 124 3.85 15.96 -16.71
C SER A 124 4.27 14.70 -15.96
N ALA A 125 3.61 14.34 -14.87
CA ALA A 125 3.88 13.10 -14.14
C ALA A 125 3.55 11.85 -14.99
N THR A 126 2.45 11.90 -15.75
CA THR A 126 2.04 10.85 -16.68
C THR A 126 2.98 10.75 -17.87
N GLU A 127 3.41 11.90 -18.43
CA GLU A 127 4.41 11.93 -19.51
C GLU A 127 5.76 11.36 -19.06
N PHE A 128 6.24 11.77 -17.88
CA PHE A 128 7.47 11.23 -17.30
C PHE A 128 7.38 9.72 -17.07
N ALA A 129 6.26 9.23 -16.54
CA ALA A 129 6.02 7.80 -16.38
C ALA A 129 6.06 7.05 -17.71
N LYS A 130 5.44 7.62 -18.76
CA LYS A 130 5.45 7.05 -20.11
C LYS A 130 6.85 7.02 -20.71
N GLU A 131 7.63 8.08 -20.54
CA GLU A 131 9.03 8.12 -20.96
C GLU A 131 9.87 7.04 -20.29
N VAL A 132 9.78 6.93 -18.96
CA VAL A 132 10.49 5.89 -18.19
C VAL A 132 10.03 4.50 -18.64
N LYS A 133 8.72 4.27 -18.82
CA LYS A 133 8.21 2.98 -19.32
C LYS A 133 8.69 2.66 -20.73
N ASN A 134 8.82 3.65 -21.61
CA ASN A 134 9.29 3.44 -22.97
C ASN A 134 10.78 3.09 -23.04
N GLU A 135 11.59 3.65 -22.14
CA GLU A 135 13.02 3.36 -22.05
C GLU A 135 13.27 2.02 -21.35
N TYR A 136 12.53 1.77 -20.27
CA TYR A 136 12.61 0.56 -19.45
C TYR A 136 11.35 -0.31 -19.63
N LYS A 137 11.06 -0.70 -20.88
CA LYS A 137 9.83 -1.43 -21.27
C LYS A 137 9.61 -2.69 -20.45
N ASP A 138 10.70 -3.35 -20.13
CA ASP A 138 10.71 -4.60 -19.40
C ASP A 138 10.82 -4.44 -17.88
N ALA A 139 11.02 -3.24 -17.37
CA ALA A 139 11.07 -3.02 -15.94
C ALA A 139 9.71 -3.25 -15.28
N GLU A 140 9.78 -3.83 -14.09
CA GLU A 140 8.77 -3.70 -13.07
C GLU A 140 8.89 -2.30 -12.46
N ILE A 141 7.95 -1.43 -12.79
CA ILE A 141 7.94 -0.05 -12.33
C ILE A 141 7.09 0.03 -11.07
N SER A 142 7.60 0.74 -10.07
CA SER A 142 6.82 1.18 -8.91
C SER A 142 6.91 2.68 -8.75
N THR A 143 5.89 3.29 -8.14
CA THR A 143 5.88 4.72 -7.85
C THR A 143 5.93 4.99 -6.35
N THR A 144 6.38 6.18 -5.99
CA THR A 144 6.36 6.68 -4.63
C THR A 144 6.22 8.20 -4.64
N GLY A 145 5.66 8.73 -3.58
CA GLY A 145 5.58 10.17 -3.37
C GLY A 145 5.27 10.50 -1.93
N HIS A 146 5.28 11.80 -1.68
CA HIS A 146 4.84 12.41 -0.43
C HIS A 146 3.90 13.58 -0.71
N SER A 147 2.88 13.78 0.12
CA SER A 147 1.94 14.90 -0.05
C SER A 147 1.28 14.87 -1.45
N LEU A 148 1.24 16.00 -2.17
CA LEU A 148 0.81 16.04 -3.58
C LEU A 148 1.59 15.06 -4.46
N GLY A 149 2.88 14.83 -4.21
CA GLY A 149 3.67 13.85 -4.96
C GLY A 149 3.12 12.43 -4.81
N GLN A 150 2.54 12.08 -3.66
CA GLN A 150 1.90 10.79 -3.46
C GLN A 150 0.56 10.68 -4.19
N TYR A 151 -0.18 11.79 -4.33
CA TYR A 151 -1.38 11.84 -5.17
C TYR A 151 -1.03 11.55 -6.64
N LEU A 152 0.02 12.20 -7.16
CA LEU A 152 0.55 11.94 -8.51
C LEU A 152 1.02 10.49 -8.66
N ALA A 153 1.77 9.98 -7.68
CA ALA A 153 2.30 8.62 -7.68
C ALA A 153 1.18 7.56 -7.68
N LEU A 154 0.13 7.74 -6.88
CA LEU A 154 -1.03 6.85 -6.84
C LEU A 154 -1.80 6.88 -8.16
N TYR A 155 -2.04 8.06 -8.73
CA TYR A 155 -2.73 8.20 -10.01
C TYR A 155 -1.97 7.46 -11.12
N VAL A 156 -0.67 7.77 -11.26
CA VAL A 156 0.19 7.14 -12.27
C VAL A 156 0.25 5.63 -12.07
N ALA A 157 0.40 5.15 -10.83
CA ALA A 157 0.46 3.72 -10.57
C ALA A 157 -0.86 3.01 -10.88
N ALA A 158 -2.00 3.60 -10.53
CA ALA A 158 -3.30 3.01 -10.81
C ALA A 158 -3.56 2.91 -12.32
N GLU A 159 -3.35 3.99 -13.07
CA GLU A 159 -3.54 4.03 -14.53
C GLU A 159 -2.60 3.07 -15.27
N ASN A 160 -1.40 2.83 -14.74
CA ASN A 160 -0.45 1.90 -15.33
C ASN A 160 -0.46 0.49 -14.71
N GLN A 161 -1.33 0.23 -13.73
CA GLN A 161 -1.40 -1.03 -13.00
C GLN A 161 -0.07 -1.43 -12.33
N TRP A 162 0.64 -0.43 -11.81
CA TRP A 162 1.93 -0.56 -11.14
C TRP A 162 1.78 -0.59 -9.62
N LYS A 163 2.85 -1.03 -8.95
CA LYS A 163 2.96 -0.94 -7.49
C LYS A 163 3.18 0.50 -7.06
N ASN A 164 2.57 0.91 -5.94
CA ASN A 164 2.87 2.18 -5.28
C ASN A 164 3.10 1.98 -3.79
N VAL A 165 4.07 2.71 -3.23
CA VAL A 165 4.25 2.89 -1.79
C VAL A 165 4.60 4.33 -1.53
N GLY A 166 3.76 5.09 -0.83
CA GLY A 166 4.13 6.43 -0.40
C GLY A 166 3.40 6.88 0.85
N PHE A 167 3.44 8.19 1.10
CA PHE A 167 3.18 8.74 2.42
C PHE A 167 2.35 10.01 2.36
N ASN A 168 1.35 10.11 3.24
CA ASN A 168 0.59 11.33 3.51
C ASN A 168 0.03 12.02 2.25
N GLY A 169 -0.37 11.24 1.23
CA GLY A 169 -0.97 11.77 0.02
C GLY A 169 -2.49 11.81 0.05
N PRO A 170 -3.16 12.80 -0.55
CA PRO A 170 -4.58 12.71 -0.90
C PRO A 170 -4.88 11.53 -1.83
N ASP A 171 -6.14 11.09 -1.88
CA ASP A 171 -6.57 9.96 -2.72
C ASP A 171 -7.06 10.45 -4.11
N PRO A 172 -6.53 9.90 -5.23
CA PRO A 172 -6.92 10.34 -6.57
C PRO A 172 -8.08 9.55 -7.19
N TYR A 173 -8.80 8.71 -6.43
CA TYR A 173 -9.75 7.73 -6.98
C TYR A 173 -10.77 8.32 -7.93
N GLU A 174 -11.28 9.53 -7.66
CA GLU A 174 -12.29 10.14 -8.53
C GLU A 174 -11.78 10.37 -9.96
N LEU A 175 -10.49 10.66 -10.14
CA LEU A 175 -9.88 10.87 -11.46
C LEU A 175 -9.54 9.59 -12.21
N LEU A 176 -9.58 8.43 -11.54
CA LEU A 176 -9.15 7.18 -12.15
C LEU A 176 -10.13 6.71 -13.21
N SER A 177 -9.59 6.11 -14.26
CA SER A 177 -10.37 5.43 -15.29
C SER A 177 -11.18 4.26 -14.71
N PRO A 178 -12.31 3.89 -15.31
CA PRO A 178 -13.08 2.71 -14.90
C PRO A 178 -12.23 1.43 -14.85
N GLU A 179 -11.28 1.28 -15.77
CA GLU A 179 -10.34 0.17 -15.87
C GLU A 179 -9.42 0.13 -14.64
N SER A 180 -8.83 1.26 -14.27
CA SER A 180 -8.03 1.42 -13.06
C SER A 180 -8.84 1.10 -11.81
N LYS A 181 -10.06 1.65 -11.68
CA LYS A 181 -10.99 1.37 -10.57
C LYS A 181 -11.31 -0.12 -10.43
N LYS A 182 -11.43 -0.84 -11.55
CA LYS A 182 -11.63 -2.30 -11.55
C LYS A 182 -10.35 -3.05 -11.17
N TRP A 183 -9.19 -2.59 -11.63
CA TRP A 183 -7.90 -3.21 -11.34
C TRP A 183 -7.55 -3.09 -9.85
N ILE A 184 -7.69 -1.92 -9.24
CA ILE A 184 -7.36 -1.71 -7.81
C ILE A 184 -8.21 -2.60 -6.90
N LYS A 185 -9.52 -2.76 -7.21
CA LYS A 185 -10.43 -3.66 -6.46
C LYS A 185 -9.99 -5.12 -6.51
N LYS A 186 -9.38 -5.56 -7.62
CA LYS A 186 -8.89 -6.93 -7.79
C LYS A 186 -7.49 -7.15 -7.22
N ASN A 187 -6.73 -6.09 -6.98
CA ASN A 187 -5.33 -6.15 -6.57
C ASN A 187 -5.06 -5.40 -5.25
N PRO A 188 -5.78 -5.73 -4.15
CA PRO A 188 -5.56 -5.05 -2.87
C PRO A 188 -4.13 -5.31 -2.37
N GLY A 189 -3.49 -4.25 -1.89
CA GLY A 189 -2.10 -4.24 -1.43
C GLY A 189 -1.06 -3.82 -2.49
N MET A 190 -1.46 -3.64 -3.76
CA MET A 190 -0.56 -3.11 -4.80
C MET A 190 -0.30 -1.61 -4.65
N LEU A 191 -1.30 -0.86 -4.19
CA LEU A 191 -1.18 0.56 -3.87
C LEU A 191 -1.14 0.72 -2.36
N THR A 192 -0.27 1.60 -1.87
CA THR A 192 -0.11 1.82 -0.43
C THR A 192 0.21 3.27 -0.15
N ASN A 193 -0.56 3.85 0.75
CA ASN A 193 -0.43 5.22 1.21
C ASN A 193 -0.46 5.21 2.73
N TYR A 194 0.71 5.26 3.35
CA TYR A 194 0.84 5.40 4.80
C TYR A 194 0.40 6.81 5.20
N ARG A 195 -0.68 6.90 5.97
CA ARG A 195 -1.26 8.17 6.39
C ARG A 195 -1.20 8.30 7.89
N ASN A 196 -0.77 9.46 8.37
CA ASN A 196 -0.89 9.76 9.78
C ASN A 196 -2.34 10.18 10.10
N ARG A 197 -2.93 9.61 11.15
CA ARG A 197 -4.26 10.00 11.63
C ARG A 197 -4.35 11.50 11.92
N GLY A 198 -3.29 12.11 12.45
CA GLY A 198 -3.24 13.54 12.78
C GLY A 198 -3.05 14.48 11.59
N ASP A 199 -2.79 13.95 10.39
CA ASP A 199 -2.61 14.74 9.16
C ASP A 199 -3.98 15.05 8.51
N GLU A 200 -4.78 15.85 9.22
CA GLU A 200 -6.14 16.20 8.80
C GLU A 200 -6.19 17.20 7.62
N LEU A 201 -5.09 17.88 7.33
CA LEU A 201 -5.07 19.00 6.38
C LEU A 201 -4.78 18.59 4.93
N LEU A 202 -3.97 17.56 4.69
CA LEU A 202 -3.68 17.10 3.33
C LEU A 202 -3.76 15.58 3.19
N GLY A 203 -3.03 14.83 4.02
CA GLY A 203 -2.92 13.40 3.83
C GLY A 203 -4.28 12.69 3.87
N ASN A 204 -5.19 13.16 4.72
CA ASN A 204 -6.51 12.56 4.89
C ASN A 204 -7.62 13.14 3.97
N LEU A 205 -7.27 13.95 2.97
CA LEU A 205 -8.21 14.46 1.98
C LEU A 205 -8.69 13.37 1.00
N MET A 206 -9.86 13.59 0.42
CA MET A 206 -10.44 12.81 -0.69
C MET A 206 -10.77 11.34 -0.36
N GLY A 207 -10.80 10.96 0.92
CA GLY A 207 -11.20 9.62 1.34
C GLY A 207 -10.16 8.54 0.99
N ASP A 208 -10.63 7.32 0.79
CA ASP A 208 -9.80 6.12 0.50
C ASP A 208 -10.49 5.28 -0.61
N GLY A 209 -10.84 5.94 -1.71
CA GLY A 209 -11.49 5.25 -2.83
C GLY A 209 -10.56 4.22 -3.48
N THR A 210 -9.25 4.49 -3.49
CA THR A 210 -8.26 3.54 -4.01
C THR A 210 -8.08 2.29 -3.15
N GLY A 211 -8.44 2.36 -1.87
CA GLY A 211 -8.15 1.33 -0.87
C GLY A 211 -6.65 1.24 -0.51
N ALA A 212 -5.87 2.26 -0.86
CA ALA A 212 -4.43 2.31 -0.60
C ALA A 212 -4.11 2.76 0.83
N GLU A 213 -5.06 3.36 1.56
CA GLU A 213 -4.84 3.91 2.88
C GLU A 213 -4.38 2.86 3.89
N ILE A 214 -3.27 3.15 4.56
CA ILE A 214 -2.86 2.54 5.82
C ILE A 214 -2.79 3.69 6.85
N LYS A 215 -3.92 3.96 7.50
CA LYS A 215 -4.06 5.09 8.45
C LYS A 215 -3.58 4.68 9.85
N ILE A 216 -2.56 5.38 10.35
CA ILE A 216 -1.83 5.01 11.56
C ILE A 216 -1.93 6.13 12.60
N SER A 217 -2.22 5.76 13.84
CA SER A 217 -2.04 6.62 15.00
C SER A 217 -0.64 6.38 15.59
N MET A 218 0.22 7.40 15.49
CA MET A 218 1.64 7.32 15.88
C MET A 218 1.91 7.68 17.35
N GLU A 219 0.88 7.84 18.19
CA GLU A 219 1.00 8.20 19.63
C GLU A 219 1.94 9.40 19.90
N MET A 220 1.80 10.46 19.10
CA MET A 220 2.73 11.60 19.12
C MET A 220 2.34 12.73 20.10
N GLY A 221 1.28 12.56 20.89
CA GLY A 221 0.79 13.60 21.82
C GLY A 221 0.19 14.83 21.11
N LEU A 222 0.20 15.99 21.77
CA LEU A 222 -0.27 17.25 21.15
C LEU A 222 0.87 17.91 20.36
N MET A 223 1.01 17.55 19.09
CA MET A 223 1.94 18.19 18.14
C MET A 223 1.20 19.14 17.19
N ASN A 224 1.96 19.99 16.50
CA ASN A 224 1.42 20.83 15.44
C ASN A 224 0.89 19.92 14.31
N PRO A 225 -0.33 20.15 13.78
CA PRO A 225 -0.87 19.41 12.63
C PRO A 225 0.12 19.26 11.45
N PHE A 226 0.98 20.25 11.20
CA PHE A 226 2.00 20.17 10.15
C PHE A 226 3.09 19.11 10.43
N ASP A 227 3.40 18.82 11.69
CA ASP A 227 4.40 17.81 12.05
C ASP A 227 3.90 16.41 11.68
N TYR A 228 2.60 16.17 11.80
CA TYR A 228 1.97 14.91 11.41
C TYR A 228 2.06 14.61 9.90
N HIS A 229 2.29 15.63 9.08
CA HIS A 229 2.44 15.50 7.64
C HIS A 229 3.85 15.07 7.22
N GLY A 230 4.89 15.41 7.99
CA GLY A 230 6.28 15.26 7.56
C GLY A 230 6.78 13.82 7.40
N LEU A 231 7.69 13.58 6.45
CA LEU A 231 8.32 12.26 6.24
C LEU A 231 9.16 11.77 7.42
N ALA A 232 9.71 12.70 8.22
CA ALA A 232 10.63 12.41 9.32
C ALA A 232 9.97 11.73 10.52
N ILE A 233 8.64 11.67 10.59
CA ILE A 233 7.91 11.04 11.70
C ILE A 233 7.90 9.51 11.59
N TRP A 234 8.06 8.98 10.37
CA TRP A 234 7.97 7.56 10.12
C TRP A 234 9.19 6.83 10.68
N ARG A 235 8.94 5.65 11.27
CA ARG A 235 9.96 4.80 11.89
C ARG A 235 9.97 3.46 11.19
N PHE A 236 11.15 2.86 11.08
CA PHE A 236 11.36 1.64 10.32
C PHE A 236 12.16 0.63 11.13
N ASP A 237 11.83 -0.65 10.99
CA ASP A 237 12.57 -1.73 11.60
C ASP A 237 13.92 -1.95 10.89
N LYS A 238 14.72 -2.91 11.40
CA LYS A 238 16.02 -3.26 10.82
C LYS A 238 15.93 -3.83 9.40
N TYR A 239 14.75 -4.27 8.96
CA TYR A 239 14.48 -4.82 7.63
C TYR A 239 13.91 -3.76 6.68
N GLY A 240 13.71 -2.52 7.15
CA GLY A 240 13.18 -1.42 6.37
C GLY A 240 11.64 -1.38 6.25
N ASN A 241 10.92 -2.18 7.02
CA ASN A 241 9.45 -2.10 7.09
C ASN A 241 9.03 -0.98 8.03
N LEU A 242 7.92 -0.31 7.72
CA LEU A 242 7.37 0.71 8.62
C LEU A 242 6.90 0.09 9.95
N ILE A 243 7.22 0.71 11.08
CA ILE A 243 6.77 0.28 12.40
C ILE A 243 5.41 0.91 12.67
N ILE A 244 4.39 0.07 12.87
CA ILE A 244 3.05 0.49 13.29
C ILE A 244 2.94 0.26 14.80
N PRO A 245 2.68 1.30 15.62
CA PRO A 245 2.50 1.12 17.06
C PRO A 245 1.35 0.17 17.39
N GLU A 246 1.54 -0.69 18.39
CA GLU A 246 0.52 -1.63 18.84
C GLU A 246 -0.54 -0.92 19.68
N ASN A 247 -1.68 -0.64 19.07
CA ASN A 247 -2.89 -0.17 19.76
C ASN A 247 -4.16 -0.55 18.98
N ASP A 248 -5.31 -0.43 19.62
CA ASP A 248 -6.60 -0.83 19.06
C ASP A 248 -6.93 -0.09 17.74
N TYR A 249 -6.51 1.18 17.62
CA TYR A 249 -6.72 1.96 16.39
C TYR A 249 -5.93 1.37 15.21
N ASN A 250 -4.68 0.97 15.45
CA ASN A 250 -3.75 0.51 14.44
C ASN A 250 -3.95 -0.93 13.99
N THR A 251 -4.97 -1.61 14.51
CA THR A 251 -5.33 -2.97 14.13
C THR A 251 -5.53 -3.12 12.62
N LYS A 252 -6.35 -2.25 12.02
CA LYS A 252 -6.66 -2.30 10.58
C LYS A 252 -5.41 -2.00 9.76
N ALA A 253 -4.64 -1.00 10.19
CA ALA A 253 -3.39 -0.61 9.55
C ALA A 253 -2.38 -1.77 9.52
N SER A 254 -2.23 -2.50 10.62
CA SER A 254 -1.34 -3.66 10.70
C SER A 254 -1.73 -4.76 9.71
N ILE A 255 -3.03 -5.04 9.57
CA ILE A 255 -3.54 -6.03 8.61
C ILE A 255 -3.33 -5.57 7.16
N GLN A 256 -3.57 -4.28 6.88
CA GLN A 256 -3.32 -3.70 5.56
C GLN A 256 -1.82 -3.73 5.21
N GLN A 257 -0.96 -3.49 6.19
CA GLN A 257 0.49 -3.59 6.01
C GLN A 257 0.91 -5.02 5.65
N GLU A 258 0.36 -6.04 6.28
CA GLU A 258 0.65 -7.44 5.91
C GLU A 258 0.18 -7.78 4.48
N LYS A 259 -0.98 -7.27 4.06
CA LYS A 259 -1.45 -7.38 2.66
C LYS A 259 -0.46 -6.70 1.69
N HIS A 260 0.01 -5.50 2.04
CA HIS A 260 1.02 -4.78 1.27
C HIS A 260 2.34 -5.56 1.18
N LYS A 261 2.89 -6.02 2.30
CA LYS A 261 4.12 -6.82 2.35
C LYS A 261 4.02 -8.07 1.48
N ALA A 262 2.89 -8.78 1.53
CA ALA A 262 2.66 -9.95 0.69
C ALA A 262 2.68 -9.59 -0.81
N MET A 263 2.01 -8.51 -1.22
CA MET A 263 2.03 -8.05 -2.62
C MET A 263 3.39 -7.51 -3.05
N SER A 264 4.13 -6.86 -2.16
CA SER A 264 5.50 -6.39 -2.40
C SER A 264 6.45 -7.55 -2.66
N ASP A 265 6.33 -8.62 -1.88
CA ASP A 265 7.09 -9.86 -2.09
C ASP A 265 6.69 -10.54 -3.40
N PHE A 266 5.39 -10.65 -3.69
CA PHE A 266 4.88 -11.21 -4.94
C PHE A 266 5.49 -10.52 -6.16
N SER A 267 5.43 -9.19 -6.18
CA SER A 267 5.96 -8.34 -7.23
C SER A 267 7.46 -8.59 -7.42
N SER A 268 8.25 -8.52 -6.33
CA SER A 268 9.70 -8.76 -6.38
C SER A 268 10.10 -10.15 -6.89
N HIS A 269 9.32 -11.18 -6.54
CA HIS A 269 9.54 -12.53 -7.07
C HIS A 269 9.24 -12.61 -8.57
N LEU A 270 8.17 -11.96 -9.06
CA LEU A 270 7.90 -11.89 -10.50
C LEU A 270 9.02 -11.18 -11.26
N GLY A 271 9.53 -10.05 -10.75
CA GLY A 271 10.70 -9.38 -11.33
C GLY A 271 11.93 -10.29 -11.37
N THR A 272 12.15 -11.10 -10.33
CA THR A 272 13.23 -12.10 -10.31
C THR A 272 13.05 -13.17 -11.38
N LEU A 273 11.85 -13.72 -11.53
CA LEU A 273 11.54 -14.72 -12.57
C LEU A 273 11.72 -14.17 -13.98
N LYS A 274 11.42 -12.87 -14.18
CA LYS A 274 11.67 -12.20 -15.45
C LYS A 274 13.17 -12.17 -15.80
N LYS A 275 14.05 -11.82 -14.85
CA LYS A 275 15.50 -11.87 -15.08
C LYS A 275 16.01 -13.25 -15.43
N TRP A 276 15.49 -14.29 -14.75
CA TRP A 276 15.85 -15.67 -15.07
C TRP A 276 15.46 -16.03 -16.50
N ARG A 277 14.25 -15.63 -16.92
CA ARG A 277 13.81 -15.80 -18.30
C ARG A 277 14.76 -15.12 -19.29
N GLU A 278 15.10 -13.85 -19.07
CA GLU A 278 16.03 -13.10 -19.93
C GLU A 278 17.39 -13.79 -20.02
N LYS A 279 17.93 -14.25 -18.88
CA LYS A 279 19.20 -14.99 -18.81
C LYS A 279 19.17 -16.30 -19.58
N PHE A 280 18.08 -17.07 -19.49
CA PHE A 280 17.93 -18.32 -20.25
C PHE A 280 17.83 -18.08 -21.76
N THR A 281 17.24 -16.94 -22.18
CA THR A 281 17.12 -16.58 -23.60
C THR A 281 18.33 -15.83 -24.16
N ALA A 282 19.31 -15.44 -23.33
CA ALA A 282 20.42 -14.58 -23.73
C ALA A 282 21.35 -15.20 -24.80
N SER A 283 21.37 -16.53 -24.94
CA SER A 283 22.13 -17.25 -25.98
C SER A 283 21.42 -17.29 -27.34
N GLY A 284 20.27 -16.61 -27.50
CA GLY A 284 19.49 -16.59 -28.74
C GLY A 284 18.61 -17.83 -28.96
N GLY A 285 18.59 -18.76 -28.02
CA GLY A 285 17.71 -19.93 -28.03
C GLY A 285 16.34 -19.65 -27.42
N HIS A 286 15.34 -20.44 -27.82
CA HIS A 286 14.08 -20.54 -27.07
C HIS A 286 14.34 -21.23 -25.73
N LEU A 287 13.51 -20.93 -24.72
CA LEU A 287 13.50 -21.68 -23.45
C LEU A 287 13.39 -23.17 -23.74
N SER A 288 14.31 -23.95 -23.19
CA SER A 288 14.20 -25.40 -23.14
C SER A 288 12.92 -25.83 -22.42
N ALA A 289 12.51 -27.08 -22.61
CA ALA A 289 11.35 -27.63 -21.90
C ALA A 289 11.50 -27.47 -20.37
N ASN A 290 12.69 -27.77 -19.84
CA ASN A 290 12.98 -27.74 -18.41
C ASN A 290 13.02 -26.31 -17.86
N GLU A 291 13.60 -25.34 -18.59
CA GLU A 291 13.57 -23.92 -18.18
C GLU A 291 12.14 -23.37 -18.15
N ARG A 292 11.30 -23.77 -19.11
CA ARG A 292 9.88 -23.39 -19.14
C ARG A 292 9.11 -23.99 -17.97
N ILE A 293 9.33 -25.27 -17.67
CA ILE A 293 8.74 -25.97 -16.53
C ILE A 293 9.16 -25.28 -15.23
N TYR A 294 10.46 -25.03 -15.03
CA TYR A 294 10.99 -24.34 -13.86
C TYR A 294 10.38 -22.96 -13.64
N LEU A 295 10.32 -22.13 -14.69
CA LEU A 295 9.75 -20.77 -14.61
C LEU A 295 8.25 -20.80 -14.28
N ASN A 296 7.48 -21.69 -14.93
CA ASN A 296 6.05 -21.84 -14.67
C ASN A 296 5.79 -22.28 -13.23
N HIS A 297 6.51 -23.30 -12.76
CA HIS A 297 6.39 -23.80 -11.39
C HIS A 297 6.77 -22.75 -10.35
N SER A 298 7.86 -22.02 -10.58
CA SER A 298 8.28 -20.94 -9.69
C SER A 298 7.22 -19.82 -9.62
N GLN A 299 6.61 -19.48 -10.76
CA GLN A 299 5.52 -18.51 -10.80
C GLN A 299 4.28 -19.01 -10.03
N THR A 300 3.88 -20.28 -10.22
CA THR A 300 2.76 -20.88 -9.47
C THR A 300 3.02 -20.87 -7.97
N LYS A 301 4.23 -21.22 -7.54
CA LYS A 301 4.63 -21.21 -6.12
C LYS A 301 4.47 -19.82 -5.51
N VAL A 302 4.96 -18.78 -6.20
CA VAL A 302 4.85 -17.37 -5.79
C VAL A 302 3.38 -16.93 -5.66
N VAL A 303 2.52 -17.32 -6.61
CA VAL A 303 1.06 -17.04 -6.55
C VAL A 303 0.42 -17.69 -5.33
N VAL A 304 0.70 -18.97 -5.09
CA VAL A 304 0.13 -19.74 -3.97
C VAL A 304 0.57 -19.18 -2.62
N GLU A 305 1.86 -18.89 -2.45
CA GLU A 305 2.39 -18.32 -1.21
C GLU A 305 1.79 -16.94 -0.92
N THR A 306 1.64 -16.10 -1.95
CA THR A 306 1.04 -14.76 -1.80
C THR A 306 -0.44 -14.83 -1.45
N MET A 307 -1.20 -15.68 -2.13
CA MET A 307 -2.63 -15.86 -1.85
C MET A 307 -2.86 -16.49 -0.47
N GLY A 308 -1.94 -17.33 0.01
CA GLY A 308 -1.94 -17.84 1.38
C GLY A 308 -1.81 -16.75 2.42
N ARG A 309 -0.80 -15.90 2.29
CA ARG A 309 -0.62 -14.75 3.21
C ARG A 309 -1.85 -13.83 3.20
N LYS A 310 -2.37 -13.48 2.02
CA LYS A 310 -3.58 -12.63 1.91
C LYS A 310 -4.81 -13.27 2.53
N THR A 311 -5.01 -14.57 2.33
CA THR A 311 -6.13 -15.31 2.93
C THR A 311 -6.00 -15.32 4.44
N LYS A 312 -4.81 -15.58 4.96
CA LYS A 312 -4.51 -15.53 6.39
C LYS A 312 -4.82 -14.15 6.98
N SER A 313 -4.33 -13.07 6.37
CA SER A 313 -4.63 -11.69 6.82
C SER A 313 -6.13 -11.38 6.80
N ALA A 314 -6.87 -11.84 5.79
CA ALA A 314 -8.33 -11.67 5.73
C ALA A 314 -9.05 -12.47 6.84
N MET A 315 -8.59 -13.68 7.16
CA MET A 315 -9.16 -14.47 8.25
C MET A 315 -8.85 -13.86 9.61
N GLU A 316 -7.62 -13.35 9.80
CA GLU A 316 -7.23 -12.61 11.01
C GLU A 316 -8.08 -11.35 11.22
N GLU A 317 -8.40 -10.62 10.15
CA GLU A 317 -9.32 -9.48 10.18
C GLU A 317 -10.72 -9.88 10.67
N VAL A 318 -11.28 -10.96 10.11
CA VAL A 318 -12.58 -11.49 10.54
C VAL A 318 -12.53 -11.92 12.01
N ILE A 319 -11.46 -12.62 12.43
CA ILE A 319 -11.30 -13.06 13.82
C ILE A 319 -11.30 -11.86 14.75
N ARG A 320 -10.47 -10.86 14.45
CA ARG A 320 -10.29 -9.67 15.29
C ARG A 320 -11.56 -8.82 15.38
N ILE A 321 -12.25 -8.57 14.26
CA ILE A 321 -13.54 -7.85 14.24
C ILE A 321 -14.58 -8.53 15.13
N ASN A 322 -14.65 -9.86 15.10
CA ASN A 322 -15.60 -10.61 15.92
C ASN A 322 -15.17 -10.66 17.39
N GLN A 323 -13.87 -10.71 17.70
CA GLN A 323 -13.37 -10.58 19.08
C GLN A 323 -13.73 -9.23 19.68
N SER A 324 -13.40 -8.12 19.00
CA SER A 324 -13.76 -6.78 19.48
C SER A 324 -15.27 -6.55 19.54
N SER A 325 -16.05 -7.23 18.69
CA SER A 325 -17.52 -7.19 18.81
C SER A 325 -18.01 -7.89 20.07
N ILE A 326 -17.41 -9.01 20.46
CA ILE A 326 -17.73 -9.70 21.73
C ILE A 326 -17.44 -8.79 22.92
N GLU A 327 -16.26 -8.16 22.95
CA GLU A 327 -15.87 -7.22 24.01
C GLU A 327 -16.88 -6.05 24.12
N ARG A 328 -17.24 -5.43 22.99
CA ARG A 328 -18.23 -4.34 22.96
C ARG A 328 -19.62 -4.79 23.42
N ILE A 329 -20.06 -6.00 23.06
CA ILE A 329 -21.35 -6.54 23.50
C ILE A 329 -21.35 -6.66 25.04
N GLU A 330 -20.27 -7.18 25.63
CA GLU A 330 -20.15 -7.33 27.08
C GLU A 330 -20.08 -5.98 27.81
N MET A 331 -19.30 -5.03 27.27
CA MET A 331 -19.21 -3.68 27.82
C MET A 331 -20.56 -2.95 27.78
N ASN A 332 -21.24 -2.97 26.63
CA ASN A 332 -22.53 -2.29 26.47
C ASN A 332 -23.58 -2.85 27.42
N TRP A 333 -23.60 -4.16 27.65
CA TRP A 333 -24.49 -4.77 28.64
C TRP A 333 -24.18 -4.29 30.07
N ALA A 334 -22.90 -4.31 30.45
CA ALA A 334 -22.49 -3.86 31.78
C ALA A 334 -22.85 -2.39 32.02
N GLU A 335 -22.69 -1.54 31.01
CA GLU A 335 -23.10 -0.13 31.10
C GLU A 335 -24.62 0.05 31.16
N GLU A 336 -25.39 -0.71 30.38
CA GLU A 336 -26.85 -0.63 30.39
C GLU A 336 -27.42 -1.01 31.76
N VAL A 337 -26.95 -2.12 32.33
CA VAL A 337 -27.34 -2.54 33.69
C VAL A 337 -27.00 -1.45 34.70
N ARG A 338 -25.79 -0.89 34.64
CA ARG A 338 -25.36 0.20 35.55
C ARG A 338 -26.25 1.44 35.40
N ARG A 339 -26.64 1.82 34.17
CA ARG A 339 -27.53 2.97 33.93
C ARG A 339 -28.90 2.76 34.57
N VAL A 340 -29.47 1.57 34.44
CA VAL A 340 -30.78 1.25 35.03
C VAL A 340 -30.72 1.18 36.55
N GLU A 341 -29.68 0.56 37.11
CA GLU A 341 -29.43 0.55 38.56
C GLU A 341 -29.32 1.97 39.12
N HIS A 342 -28.68 2.89 38.39
CA HIS A 342 -28.57 4.29 38.79
C HIS A 342 -29.91 5.04 38.69
N ALA A 343 -30.68 4.80 37.63
CA ALA A 343 -31.97 5.46 37.41
C ALA A 343 -33.08 4.96 38.37
N ALA A 344 -32.93 3.74 38.90
CA ALA A 344 -33.89 3.11 39.79
C ALA A 344 -33.22 2.60 41.08
N PRO A 345 -32.70 3.49 41.94
CA PRO A 345 -31.91 3.12 43.12
C PRO A 345 -32.70 2.35 44.20
N SER A 346 -34.03 2.35 44.10
CA SER A 346 -34.91 1.58 44.98
C SER A 346 -35.05 0.11 44.57
N LEU A 347 -34.56 -0.27 43.38
CA LEU A 347 -34.58 -1.65 42.88
C LEU A 347 -33.26 -2.35 43.22
N THR A 348 -33.36 -3.61 43.59
CA THR A 348 -32.21 -4.52 43.67
C THR A 348 -31.70 -4.88 42.27
N ALA A 349 -30.45 -5.34 42.17
CA ALA A 349 -29.87 -5.80 40.91
C ALA A 349 -30.66 -6.93 40.22
N TRP A 350 -31.41 -7.72 41.00
CA TRP A 350 -32.34 -8.72 40.48
C TRP A 350 -33.59 -8.09 39.85
N GLU A 351 -34.24 -7.16 40.54
CA GLU A 351 -35.44 -6.47 40.05
C GLU A 351 -35.14 -5.63 38.80
N VAL A 352 -33.94 -5.05 38.71
CA VAL A 352 -33.45 -4.40 37.49
C VAL A 352 -33.40 -5.38 36.32
N LYS A 353 -32.86 -6.59 36.53
CA LYS A 353 -32.79 -7.63 35.49
C LYS A 353 -34.17 -8.14 35.09
N GLU A 354 -35.09 -8.32 36.03
CA GLU A 354 -36.48 -8.68 35.69
C GLU A 354 -37.19 -7.58 34.90
N THR A 355 -36.99 -6.32 35.28
CA THR A 355 -37.57 -5.17 34.58
C THR A 355 -37.06 -5.10 33.13
N LEU A 356 -35.75 -5.25 32.93
CA LEU A 356 -35.16 -5.34 31.60
C LEU A 356 -35.71 -6.53 30.80
N ALA A 357 -35.83 -7.70 31.45
CA ALA A 357 -36.40 -8.88 30.82
C ALA A 357 -37.86 -8.68 30.39
N SER A 358 -38.66 -7.93 31.15
CA SER A 358 -40.07 -7.65 30.85
C SER A 358 -40.26 -6.88 29.53
N VAL A 359 -39.27 -6.10 29.11
CA VAL A 359 -39.25 -5.35 27.85
C VAL A 359 -38.42 -6.05 26.76
N GLY A 360 -38.05 -7.32 26.97
CA GLY A 360 -37.32 -8.14 26.00
C GLY A 360 -35.80 -7.97 26.03
N VAL A 361 -35.26 -7.18 26.96
CA VAL A 361 -33.82 -6.94 27.11
C VAL A 361 -33.24 -7.95 28.11
N THR A 362 -32.78 -9.09 27.61
CA THR A 362 -32.17 -10.15 28.44
C THR A 362 -30.71 -10.39 28.09
N TRP A 363 -29.95 -10.92 29.04
CA TRP A 363 -28.58 -11.39 28.81
C TRP A 363 -28.52 -12.40 27.65
N GLU A 364 -29.53 -13.26 27.55
CA GLU A 364 -29.62 -14.27 26.49
C GLU A 364 -29.70 -13.63 25.09
N THR A 365 -30.62 -12.68 24.92
CA THR A 365 -30.91 -12.07 23.61
C THR A 365 -29.89 -11.00 23.21
N HIS A 366 -29.34 -10.27 24.18
CA HIS A 366 -28.45 -9.13 23.94
C HIS A 366 -26.97 -9.45 24.12
N VAL A 367 -26.62 -10.54 24.81
CA VAL A 367 -25.22 -10.93 25.04
C VAL A 367 -24.90 -12.32 24.52
N MET A 368 -25.57 -13.37 25.02
CA MET A 368 -25.24 -14.76 24.64
C MET A 368 -25.41 -15.00 23.14
N THR A 369 -26.60 -14.75 22.59
CA THR A 369 -26.89 -15.03 21.18
C THR A 369 -25.97 -14.25 20.22
N PRO A 370 -25.72 -12.94 20.39
CA PRO A 370 -24.74 -12.22 19.57
C PRO A 370 -23.30 -12.74 19.74
N LYS A 371 -22.88 -13.06 20.96
CA LYS A 371 -21.54 -13.61 21.24
C LYS A 371 -21.33 -14.96 20.56
N GLU A 372 -22.30 -15.86 20.63
CA GLU A 372 -22.26 -17.15 19.93
C GLU A 372 -22.13 -16.98 18.42
N LYS A 373 -22.88 -16.06 17.82
CA LYS A 373 -22.76 -15.74 16.38
C LYS A 373 -21.34 -15.25 16.02
N CYS A 374 -20.74 -14.40 16.86
CA CYS A 374 -19.36 -13.96 16.69
C CYS A 374 -18.36 -15.12 16.83
N GLN A 375 -18.52 -15.97 17.84
CA GLN A 375 -17.67 -17.16 18.05
C GLN A 375 -17.76 -18.15 16.88
N GLN A 376 -18.95 -18.39 16.34
CA GLN A 376 -19.14 -19.22 15.15
C GLN A 376 -18.41 -18.64 13.93
N ARG A 377 -18.43 -17.32 13.74
CA ARG A 377 -17.68 -16.65 12.67
C ARG A 377 -16.16 -16.79 12.85
N ILE A 378 -15.66 -16.64 14.09
CA ILE A 378 -14.25 -16.87 14.43
C ILE A 378 -13.84 -18.30 14.09
N GLN A 379 -14.61 -19.30 14.52
CA GLN A 379 -14.30 -20.70 14.23
C GLN A 379 -14.32 -20.99 12.72
N LYS A 380 -15.31 -20.46 11.98
CA LYS A 380 -15.37 -20.59 10.51
C LYS A 380 -14.15 -19.95 9.83
N ALA A 381 -13.68 -18.80 10.31
CA ALA A 381 -12.49 -18.13 9.79
C ALA A 381 -11.22 -18.96 10.04
N ARG A 382 -11.04 -19.50 11.26
CA ARG A 382 -9.90 -20.38 11.61
C ARG A 382 -9.85 -21.61 10.70
N ARG A 383 -10.96 -22.36 10.59
CA ARG A 383 -11.03 -23.57 9.74
C ARG A 383 -10.76 -23.27 8.27
N LYS A 384 -11.24 -22.12 7.75
CA LYS A 384 -10.95 -21.70 6.38
C LYS A 384 -9.48 -21.36 6.17
N GLY A 385 -8.84 -20.72 7.15
CA GLY A 385 -7.40 -20.45 7.13
C GLY A 385 -6.58 -21.74 7.08
N GLU A 386 -6.85 -22.68 8.00
CA GLU A 386 -6.16 -23.98 8.08
C GLU A 386 -6.28 -24.78 6.77
N ARG A 387 -7.50 -24.88 6.21
CA ARG A 387 -7.72 -25.58 4.93
C ARG A 387 -6.97 -24.93 3.77
N TYR A 388 -6.81 -23.61 3.79
CA TYR A 388 -6.03 -22.92 2.78
C TYR A 388 -4.54 -23.25 2.93
N ASP A 389 -4.01 -23.24 4.15
CA ASP A 389 -2.61 -23.58 4.43
C ASP A 389 -2.29 -25.02 3.99
N GLU A 390 -3.21 -25.97 4.20
CA GLU A 390 -3.10 -27.34 3.70
C GLU A 390 -3.04 -27.40 2.16
N LEU A 391 -3.96 -26.71 1.48
CA LEU A 391 -3.98 -26.65 0.02
C LEU A 391 -2.71 -26.01 -0.54
N ALA A 392 -2.26 -24.91 0.08
CA ALA A 392 -1.03 -24.23 -0.32
C ALA A 392 0.19 -25.14 -0.16
N LYS A 393 0.25 -25.90 0.96
CA LYS A 393 1.29 -26.90 1.20
C LYS A 393 1.25 -28.05 0.20
N GLU A 394 0.06 -28.56 -0.13
CA GLU A 394 -0.10 -29.61 -1.13
C GLU A 394 0.38 -29.15 -2.51
N ILE A 395 -0.02 -27.95 -2.94
CA ILE A 395 0.42 -27.40 -4.22
C ILE A 395 1.94 -27.20 -4.23
N LYS A 396 2.51 -26.66 -3.14
CA LYS A 396 3.96 -26.48 -3.00
C LYS A 396 4.72 -27.82 -3.07
N ASN A 397 4.26 -28.85 -2.35
CA ASN A 397 4.88 -30.17 -2.39
C ASN A 397 4.81 -30.78 -3.79
N LYS A 398 3.66 -30.71 -4.46
CA LYS A 398 3.53 -31.19 -5.84
C LYS A 398 4.46 -30.47 -6.81
N ILE A 399 4.65 -29.16 -6.63
CA ILE A 399 5.61 -28.37 -7.41
C ILE A 399 7.04 -28.84 -7.15
N ASP A 400 7.42 -28.96 -5.87
CA ASP A 400 8.78 -29.36 -5.49
C ASP A 400 9.09 -30.81 -5.98
N ASP A 401 8.12 -31.73 -5.93
CA ASP A 401 8.24 -33.09 -6.48
C ASP A 401 8.38 -33.12 -8.02
N LEU A 402 7.70 -32.21 -8.72
CA LEU A 402 7.84 -32.09 -10.18
C LEU A 402 9.22 -31.57 -10.56
N VAL A 403 9.76 -30.59 -9.81
CA VAL A 403 11.12 -30.07 -10.02
C VAL A 403 12.17 -31.16 -9.75
N ALA A 404 12.03 -31.92 -8.66
CA ALA A 404 12.96 -32.99 -8.33
C ALA A 404 13.02 -34.09 -9.41
N ARG A 405 11.85 -34.54 -9.90
CA ARG A 405 11.76 -35.56 -10.96
C ARG A 405 12.37 -35.10 -12.29
N ASP A 406 12.17 -33.85 -12.66
CA ASP A 406 12.77 -33.29 -13.87
C ASP A 406 14.31 -33.23 -13.77
N GLN A 407 14.84 -32.89 -12.59
CA GLN A 407 16.27 -32.88 -12.32
C GLN A 407 16.88 -34.29 -12.33
N GLU A 408 16.15 -35.29 -11.85
CA GLU A 408 16.55 -36.71 -11.92
C GLU A 408 16.57 -37.22 -13.37
N LEU A 409 15.53 -36.93 -14.17
CA LEU A 409 15.46 -37.28 -15.59
C LEU A 409 16.60 -36.64 -16.40
N ALA A 410 16.90 -35.36 -16.13
CA ALA A 410 18.00 -34.65 -16.78
C ALA A 410 19.38 -35.24 -16.45
N ASN A 411 19.53 -35.87 -15.28
CA ASN A 411 20.76 -36.58 -14.91
C ASN A 411 20.83 -37.98 -15.56
N GLN A 412 19.71 -38.67 -15.71
CA GLN A 412 19.64 -39.98 -16.37
C GLN A 412 19.94 -39.92 -17.89
N LEU A 413 19.62 -38.80 -18.55
CA LEU A 413 19.90 -38.59 -19.98
C LEU A 413 21.33 -38.09 -20.27
N LYS A 414 22.12 -37.81 -19.22
CA LYS A 414 23.54 -37.40 -19.31
C LYS A 414 24.53 -38.54 -19.05
N GLY A 415 24.04 -39.68 -18.57
CA GLY A 415 24.78 -40.95 -18.54
C GLY A 415 24.40 -41.80 -19.74
#